data_AF-E4UC39-F1
#
_entry.id   AF-E4UC39-F1
#
_cell.length_a   1.000
_cell.length_b   1.000
_cell.length_c   1.000
_cell.angle_alpha   90.00
_cell.angle_beta   90.00
_cell.angle_gamma   90.00
#
_symmetry.space_group_name_H-M   'P 1'
#
loop_
_entity.id
_entity.type
_entity.pdbx_description
1 polymer ?
#
loop_
_entity_poly.entity_id
_entity_poly.type
_entity_poly.pdbx_seq_one_letter_code
_entity_poly.pdbx_strand_id
1 'polypeptide(L)'
;MSLESEKHIGDTAVALALNIRLSPTNENLELQRNRGYDVIDKSLLTPEDKVKKKQALDKTLHKSQTIGLLSNEPDIVGNLSSLVYGSPVAVKDGLSPDQIAENADGGTIEIDEHKLDGKTGYTGIDSLSREDLKSLLDEHNRKTNAERQSGKKRVIETIKLRTTEANKGNISSDYDEVFSESNLSRYYQPADVESIITQAKLKKDIAPYIRVVETMTNEEYAEFVSTVNSRTVDYDLNDRFKAQAFLKELQDKRVASLKELSKDPHGWQRSRGLVPPNLSLEAGQLASSVLPIFDANEKTEKDHGVIVKGMGTDKERQLSEKIKGERAEDFVSYFRDEMTKEGVTKSDIEKIKSVVDGMKDKVTSSICRLAMSDSAEARASAIPVISGVKHRGDIELKLESSKGNGVKKLFNNLINKEIGQLYQGSEDANYKQDAEVIKLYIMGNMHKTGNYTLNGEVVRDAVKAVFGNTAYAVNGSYVMPPRGMSHYEFGNRLHGLTSDKLVGLFGDKSKDRYPESYGYQSEGDGKYSLTVGGVYKKDKQGHPYSH
;
A
#
# COMPACT_ATOMS: atom_id res chain seq x y z
N MET A 1 -46.79 -39.94 -48.54
CA MET A 1 -46.22 -40.96 -47.63
C MET A 1 -44.68 -40.96 -47.56
N SER A 2 -43.94 -40.06 -48.25
CA SER A 2 -42.46 -40.06 -48.23
C SER A 2 -41.84 -39.47 -46.93
N LEU A 3 -42.53 -38.54 -46.27
CA LEU A 3 -41.99 -37.77 -45.14
C LEU A 3 -41.66 -38.61 -43.88
N GLU A 4 -42.47 -39.63 -43.56
CA GLU A 4 -42.22 -40.48 -42.38
C GLU A 4 -41.04 -41.43 -42.57
N SER A 5 -40.86 -41.99 -43.77
CA SER A 5 -39.70 -42.82 -44.10
C SER A 5 -38.41 -41.99 -44.11
N GLU A 6 -38.46 -40.77 -44.63
CA GLU A 6 -37.30 -39.86 -44.61
C GLU A 6 -36.93 -39.43 -43.19
N LYS A 7 -37.91 -39.12 -42.34
CA LYS A 7 -37.69 -38.80 -40.93
C LYS A 7 -37.07 -39.98 -40.18
N HIS A 8 -37.59 -41.19 -40.37
CA HIS A 8 -37.06 -42.40 -39.73
C HIS A 8 -35.62 -42.71 -40.14
N ILE A 9 -35.26 -42.52 -41.41
CA ILE A 9 -33.88 -42.66 -41.90
C ILE A 9 -32.98 -41.59 -41.26
N GLY A 10 -33.45 -40.35 -41.15
CA GLY A 10 -32.72 -39.26 -40.49
C GLY A 10 -32.44 -39.53 -39.01
N ASP A 11 -33.46 -39.92 -38.24
CA ASP A 11 -33.34 -40.24 -36.82
C ASP A 11 -32.40 -41.43 -36.59
N THR A 12 -32.48 -42.44 -37.46
CA THR A 12 -31.57 -43.60 -37.44
C THR A 12 -30.14 -43.18 -37.72
N ALA A 13 -29.89 -42.35 -38.74
CA ALA A 13 -28.56 -41.87 -39.05
C ALA A 13 -27.92 -41.09 -37.88
N VAL A 14 -28.70 -40.29 -37.16
CA VAL A 14 -28.25 -39.58 -35.94
C VAL A 14 -27.86 -40.56 -34.84
N ALA A 15 -28.68 -41.58 -34.57
CA ALA A 15 -28.38 -42.59 -33.55
C ALA A 15 -27.12 -43.43 -33.90
N LEU A 16 -26.96 -43.81 -35.17
CA LEU A 16 -25.79 -44.53 -35.65
C LEU A 16 -24.52 -43.66 -35.54
N ALA A 17 -24.60 -42.40 -35.95
CA ALA A 17 -23.53 -41.42 -35.82
C ALA A 17 -23.05 -41.23 -34.37
N LEU A 18 -23.99 -41.20 -33.41
CA LEU A 18 -23.64 -41.09 -31.99
C LEU A 18 -22.87 -42.31 -31.49
N ASN A 19 -23.29 -43.52 -31.87
CA ASN A 19 -22.61 -44.76 -31.48
C ASN A 19 -21.18 -44.83 -32.04
N ILE A 20 -20.95 -44.33 -33.25
CA ILE A 20 -19.60 -44.24 -33.83
C ILE A 20 -18.73 -43.23 -33.07
N ARG A 21 -19.27 -42.06 -32.68
CA ARG A 21 -18.50 -41.07 -31.92
C ARG A 21 -17.99 -41.62 -30.59
N LEU A 22 -18.77 -42.49 -29.95
CA LEU A 22 -18.40 -43.13 -28.67
C LEU A 22 -17.38 -44.26 -28.85
N SER A 23 -17.34 -44.90 -30.02
CA SER A 23 -16.39 -45.98 -30.34
C SER A 23 -15.98 -45.89 -31.82
N PRO A 24 -14.95 -45.09 -32.15
CA PRO A 24 -14.66 -44.71 -33.53
C PRO A 24 -13.77 -45.72 -34.28
N THR A 25 -13.98 -47.03 -34.09
CA THR A 25 -13.21 -48.06 -34.81
C THR A 25 -13.77 -48.34 -36.20
N ASN A 26 -12.95 -48.89 -37.10
CA ASN A 26 -13.40 -49.26 -38.45
C ASN A 26 -14.45 -50.38 -38.40
N GLU A 27 -14.34 -51.32 -37.46
CA GLU A 27 -15.32 -52.39 -37.27
C GLU A 27 -16.68 -51.82 -36.84
N ASN A 28 -16.69 -50.84 -35.93
CA ASN A 28 -17.95 -50.22 -35.50
C ASN A 28 -18.56 -49.35 -36.62
N LEU A 29 -17.73 -48.65 -37.40
CA LEU A 29 -18.18 -47.93 -38.59
C LEU A 29 -18.89 -48.87 -39.57
N GLU A 30 -18.28 -50.02 -39.90
CA GLU A 30 -18.85 -50.99 -40.83
C GLU A 30 -20.15 -51.59 -40.30
N LEU A 31 -20.20 -51.93 -39.01
CA LEU A 31 -21.41 -52.44 -38.35
C LEU A 31 -22.56 -51.43 -38.44
N GLN A 32 -22.32 -50.16 -38.12
CA GLN A 32 -23.37 -49.13 -38.18
C GLN A 32 -23.76 -48.81 -39.62
N ARG A 33 -22.82 -48.84 -40.58
CA ARG A 33 -23.11 -48.66 -42.01
C ARG A 33 -24.09 -49.71 -42.51
N ASN A 34 -23.84 -50.98 -42.22
CA ASN A 34 -24.72 -52.09 -42.63
C ASN A 34 -26.13 -51.93 -42.04
N ARG A 35 -26.23 -51.55 -40.76
CA ARG A 35 -27.52 -51.27 -40.11
C ARG A 35 -28.29 -50.12 -40.77
N GLY A 36 -27.60 -49.04 -41.13
CA GLY A 36 -28.25 -47.91 -41.81
C GLY A 36 -28.65 -48.24 -43.25
N TYR A 37 -27.84 -49.03 -43.97
CA TYR A 37 -28.19 -49.52 -45.30
C TYR A 37 -29.44 -50.40 -45.27
N ASP A 38 -29.58 -51.30 -44.30
CA ASP A 38 -30.77 -52.15 -44.14
C ASP A 38 -32.05 -51.31 -43.98
N VAL A 39 -31.98 -50.22 -43.20
CA VAL A 39 -33.12 -49.30 -42.99
C VAL A 39 -33.46 -48.55 -44.28
N ILE A 40 -32.45 -48.10 -45.04
CA ILE A 40 -32.65 -47.42 -46.32
C ILE A 40 -33.23 -48.38 -47.36
N ASP A 41 -32.75 -49.62 -47.43
CA ASP A 41 -33.19 -50.62 -48.40
C ASP A 41 -34.63 -51.08 -48.16
N LYS A 42 -35.04 -51.16 -46.89
CA LYS A 42 -36.42 -51.47 -46.49
C LYS A 42 -37.40 -50.29 -46.65
N SER A 43 -36.90 -49.10 -46.98
CA SER A 43 -37.76 -47.93 -47.17
C SER A 43 -38.45 -47.92 -48.55
N LEU A 44 -39.54 -47.17 -48.66
CA LEU A 44 -40.32 -47.01 -49.90
C LEU A 44 -39.72 -45.97 -50.88
N LEU A 45 -38.44 -45.65 -50.74
CA LEU A 45 -37.72 -44.73 -51.64
C LEU A 45 -37.47 -45.35 -53.02
N THR A 46 -37.31 -44.52 -54.03
CA THR A 46 -36.87 -44.97 -55.36
C THR A 46 -35.44 -45.52 -55.29
N PRO A 47 -35.02 -46.39 -56.23
CA PRO A 47 -33.64 -46.86 -56.29
C PRO A 47 -32.61 -45.73 -56.31
N GLU A 48 -32.88 -44.66 -57.06
CA GLU A 48 -32.00 -43.48 -57.12
C GLU A 48 -31.91 -42.75 -55.77
N ASP A 49 -33.05 -42.59 -55.09
CA ASP A 49 -33.07 -41.95 -53.77
C ASP A 49 -32.38 -42.81 -52.70
N LYS A 50 -32.50 -44.14 -52.77
CA LYS A 50 -31.77 -45.06 -51.89
C LYS A 50 -30.26 -44.91 -52.03
N VAL A 51 -29.75 -44.80 -53.26
CA VAL A 51 -28.32 -44.55 -53.52
C VAL A 51 -27.88 -43.22 -52.90
N LYS A 52 -28.65 -42.14 -53.13
CA LYS A 52 -28.35 -40.82 -52.54
C LYS A 52 -28.36 -40.85 -51.01
N LYS A 53 -29.33 -41.55 -50.38
CA LYS A 53 -29.40 -41.67 -48.92
C LYS A 53 -28.26 -42.52 -48.35
N LYS A 54 -27.83 -43.58 -49.05
CA LYS A 54 -26.67 -44.38 -48.64
C LYS A 54 -25.38 -43.57 -48.67
N GLN A 55 -25.15 -42.80 -49.74
CA GLN A 55 -24.01 -41.87 -49.84
C GLN A 55 -24.04 -40.80 -48.73
N ALA A 56 -25.22 -40.23 -48.44
CA ALA A 56 -25.39 -39.26 -47.37
C ALA A 56 -25.15 -39.88 -45.97
N LEU A 57 -25.58 -41.13 -45.77
CA LEU A 57 -25.31 -41.88 -44.55
C LEU A 57 -23.80 -42.12 -44.40
N ASP A 58 -23.12 -42.64 -45.41
CA ASP A 58 -21.67 -42.90 -45.35
C ASP A 58 -20.90 -41.62 -45.00
N LYS A 59 -21.23 -40.50 -45.68
CA LYS A 59 -20.65 -39.19 -45.37
C LYS A 59 -20.87 -38.82 -43.89
N THR A 60 -22.06 -39.05 -43.35
CA THR A 60 -22.40 -38.76 -41.95
C THR A 60 -21.64 -39.64 -40.97
N LEU A 61 -21.52 -40.94 -41.28
CA LEU A 61 -20.81 -41.91 -40.44
C LEU A 61 -19.30 -41.67 -40.47
N HIS A 62 -18.72 -41.38 -41.63
CA HIS A 62 -17.31 -41.00 -41.78
C HIS A 62 -16.98 -39.73 -41.00
N LYS A 63 -17.77 -38.65 -41.14
CA LYS A 63 -17.62 -37.44 -40.32
C LYS A 63 -17.70 -37.73 -38.83
N SER A 64 -18.60 -38.63 -38.43
CA SER A 64 -18.81 -38.98 -37.03
C SER A 64 -17.67 -39.83 -36.45
N GLN A 65 -17.06 -40.71 -37.26
CA GLN A 65 -15.84 -41.42 -36.87
C GLN A 65 -14.70 -40.43 -36.67
N THR A 66 -14.48 -39.51 -37.60
CA THR A 66 -13.44 -38.47 -37.50
C THR A 66 -13.64 -37.58 -36.27
N ILE A 67 -14.87 -37.15 -35.98
CA ILE A 67 -15.20 -36.40 -34.75
C ILE A 67 -14.92 -37.23 -33.49
N GLY A 68 -15.25 -38.52 -33.51
CA GLY A 68 -14.96 -39.45 -32.41
C GLY A 68 -13.46 -39.62 -32.18
N LEU A 69 -12.67 -39.78 -33.25
CA LEU A 69 -11.20 -39.87 -33.19
C LEU A 69 -10.59 -38.58 -32.64
N LEU A 70 -11.06 -37.41 -33.10
CA LEU A 70 -10.64 -36.10 -32.58
C LEU A 70 -10.88 -35.92 -31.07
N SER A 71 -11.86 -36.63 -30.52
CA SER A 71 -12.24 -36.50 -29.10
C SER A 71 -11.58 -37.56 -28.20
N ASN A 72 -11.43 -38.79 -28.70
CA ASN A 72 -11.02 -39.94 -27.89
C ASN A 72 -9.60 -40.43 -28.20
N GLU A 73 -9.10 -40.20 -29.42
CA GLU A 73 -7.81 -40.70 -29.91
C GLU A 73 -7.04 -39.57 -30.62
N PRO A 74 -6.75 -38.46 -29.92
CA PRO A 74 -6.22 -37.25 -30.54
C PRO A 74 -4.84 -37.46 -31.18
N ASP A 75 -4.07 -38.48 -30.81
CA ASP A 75 -2.76 -38.76 -31.41
C ASP A 75 -2.86 -39.23 -32.87
N ILE A 76 -3.99 -39.85 -33.24
CA ILE A 76 -4.24 -40.37 -34.59
C ILE A 76 -4.52 -39.23 -35.55
N VAL A 77 -5.35 -38.28 -35.11
CA VAL A 77 -5.73 -37.10 -35.90
C VAL A 77 -4.72 -35.95 -35.72
N GLY A 78 -4.02 -35.93 -34.59
CA GLY A 78 -3.05 -34.92 -34.20
C GLY A 78 -1.87 -34.83 -35.16
N ASN A 79 -1.57 -35.89 -35.91
CA ASN A 79 -0.56 -35.84 -36.97
C ASN A 79 -0.97 -34.95 -38.16
N LEU A 80 -2.27 -34.63 -38.33
CA LEU A 80 -2.81 -33.77 -39.38
C LEU A 80 -2.82 -32.28 -39.00
N SER A 81 -2.45 -31.95 -37.78
CA SER A 81 -2.29 -30.57 -37.32
C SER A 81 -0.95 -30.41 -36.61
N SER A 82 -0.44 -29.20 -36.52
CA SER A 82 0.82 -28.92 -35.84
C SER A 82 0.69 -27.66 -35.01
N LEU A 83 1.40 -27.64 -33.88
CA LEU A 83 1.57 -26.42 -33.12
C LEU A 83 2.60 -25.55 -33.83
N VAL A 84 2.13 -24.42 -34.36
CA VAL A 84 2.95 -23.43 -35.04
C VAL A 84 3.14 -22.26 -34.09
N TYR A 85 4.38 -21.83 -33.92
CA TYR A 85 4.71 -20.60 -33.20
C TYR A 85 5.01 -19.51 -34.23
N GLY A 86 4.51 -18.31 -33.97
CA GLY A 86 4.90 -17.11 -34.69
C GLY A 86 6.37 -16.77 -34.49
N SER A 87 6.83 -15.73 -35.18
CA SER A 87 8.21 -15.26 -35.05
C SER A 87 8.54 -15.00 -33.59
N PRO A 88 9.68 -15.51 -33.08
CA PRO A 88 10.08 -15.28 -31.71
C PRO A 88 10.18 -13.78 -31.45
N VAL A 89 9.45 -13.30 -30.45
CA VAL A 89 9.65 -11.95 -29.94
C VAL A 89 10.97 -11.98 -29.18
N ALA A 90 11.96 -11.21 -29.65
CA ALA A 90 13.23 -11.11 -28.95
C ALA A 90 12.99 -10.64 -27.51
N VAL A 91 13.16 -11.54 -26.56
CA VAL A 91 13.12 -11.23 -25.13
C VAL A 91 14.30 -10.31 -24.86
N LYS A 92 14.04 -9.04 -24.57
CA LYS A 92 15.09 -8.13 -24.14
C LYS A 92 15.62 -8.59 -22.78
N ASP A 93 16.94 -8.56 -22.60
CA ASP A 93 17.55 -8.79 -21.29
C ASP A 93 16.95 -7.85 -20.24
N GLY A 94 16.59 -8.40 -19.08
CA GLY A 94 16.01 -7.65 -17.95
C GLY A 94 14.49 -7.57 -17.89
N LEU A 95 13.75 -8.29 -18.74
CA LEU A 95 12.30 -8.46 -18.58
C LEU A 95 11.97 -9.42 -17.42
N SER A 96 10.94 -9.10 -16.64
CA SER A 96 10.45 -9.97 -15.56
C SER A 96 9.68 -11.19 -16.12
N PRO A 97 9.55 -12.30 -15.37
CA PRO A 97 8.90 -13.52 -15.84
C PRO A 97 7.49 -13.29 -16.42
N ASP A 98 6.72 -12.40 -15.81
CA ASP A 98 5.39 -12.01 -16.27
C ASP A 98 5.42 -11.24 -17.59
N GLN A 99 6.37 -10.32 -17.76
CA GLN A 99 6.54 -9.58 -19.02
C GLN A 99 6.94 -10.52 -20.16
N ILE A 100 7.79 -11.52 -19.88
CA ILE A 100 8.14 -12.54 -20.87
C ILE A 100 6.88 -13.35 -21.21
N ALA A 101 6.15 -13.83 -20.20
CA ALA A 101 4.94 -14.63 -20.37
C ALA A 101 3.80 -13.90 -21.12
N GLU A 102 3.70 -12.58 -20.99
CA GLU A 102 2.74 -11.75 -21.73
C GLU A 102 3.12 -11.55 -23.20
N ASN A 103 4.41 -11.34 -23.48
CA ASN A 103 4.90 -11.03 -24.82
C ASN A 103 5.20 -12.27 -25.66
N ALA A 104 5.48 -13.41 -25.02
CA ALA A 104 5.76 -14.68 -25.69
C ALA A 104 4.57 -15.12 -26.53
N ASP A 105 4.82 -15.69 -27.71
CA ASP A 105 3.73 -16.25 -28.51
C ASP A 105 3.22 -17.56 -27.89
N GLY A 106 1.90 -17.73 -27.91
CA GLY A 106 1.25 -18.92 -27.38
C GLY A 106 1.29 -20.10 -28.35
N GLY A 107 1.59 -19.84 -29.61
CA GLY A 107 1.42 -20.79 -30.70
C GLY A 107 -0.04 -21.11 -31.00
N THR A 108 -0.31 -21.43 -32.25
CA THR A 108 -1.62 -21.83 -32.78
C THR A 108 -1.52 -23.24 -33.34
N ILE A 109 -2.52 -24.06 -33.04
CA ILE A 109 -2.69 -25.35 -33.72
C ILE A 109 -3.26 -25.05 -35.09
N GLU A 110 -2.50 -25.41 -36.13
CA GLU A 110 -2.84 -25.19 -37.53
C GLU A 110 -2.86 -26.52 -38.28
N ILE A 111 -3.61 -26.59 -39.37
CA ILE A 111 -3.70 -27.79 -40.19
C ILE A 111 -2.41 -27.93 -41.01
N ASP A 112 -1.82 -29.13 -41.01
CA ASP A 112 -0.70 -29.46 -41.87
C ASP A 112 -1.22 -29.88 -43.26
N GLU A 113 -1.30 -28.92 -44.18
CA GLU A 113 -1.90 -29.12 -45.50
C GLU A 113 -1.22 -30.21 -46.35
N HIS A 114 0.04 -30.55 -46.05
CA HIS A 114 0.79 -31.59 -46.75
C HIS A 114 0.40 -33.00 -46.33
N LYS A 115 -0.27 -33.15 -45.18
CA LYS A 115 -0.65 -34.45 -44.61
C LYS A 115 -2.12 -34.81 -44.82
N LEU A 116 -2.94 -33.88 -45.30
CA LEU A 116 -4.37 -34.10 -45.54
C LEU A 116 -4.67 -35.21 -46.56
N ASP A 117 -3.75 -35.48 -47.48
CA ASP A 117 -3.91 -36.51 -48.51
C ASP A 117 -3.28 -37.86 -48.09
N GLY A 118 -2.74 -37.95 -46.87
CA GLY A 118 -2.12 -39.16 -46.33
C GLY A 118 -3.16 -40.18 -45.84
N LYS A 119 -2.83 -41.47 -45.94
CA LYS A 119 -3.67 -42.54 -45.38
C LYS A 119 -3.36 -42.73 -43.90
N THR A 120 -4.40 -42.60 -43.08
CA THR A 120 -4.34 -42.76 -41.62
C THR A 120 -4.65 -44.18 -41.16
N GLY A 121 -5.24 -45.00 -42.05
CA GLY A 121 -5.75 -46.33 -41.71
C GLY A 121 -7.16 -46.32 -41.10
N TYR A 122 -7.75 -45.15 -40.91
CA TYR A 122 -9.15 -44.99 -40.47
C TYR A 122 -10.03 -44.64 -41.65
N THR A 123 -11.00 -45.52 -41.94
CA THR A 123 -11.85 -45.43 -43.12
C THR A 123 -12.59 -44.10 -43.19
N GLY A 124 -13.05 -43.57 -42.04
CA GLY A 124 -13.75 -42.30 -41.95
C GLY A 124 -12.88 -41.10 -42.30
N ILE A 125 -11.58 -41.09 -41.98
CA ILE A 125 -10.68 -40.02 -42.38
C ILE A 125 -10.32 -40.18 -43.86
N ASP A 126 -9.89 -41.38 -44.24
CA ASP A 126 -9.37 -41.69 -45.58
C ASP A 126 -10.44 -41.58 -46.69
N SER A 127 -11.73 -41.60 -46.33
CA SER A 127 -12.86 -41.51 -47.27
C SER A 127 -13.56 -40.14 -47.29
N LEU A 128 -13.15 -39.17 -46.48
CA LEU A 128 -13.68 -37.80 -46.54
C LEU A 128 -13.02 -37.03 -47.68
N SER A 129 -13.75 -36.05 -48.25
CA SER A 129 -13.12 -35.09 -49.16
C SER A 129 -12.16 -34.19 -48.38
N ARG A 130 -11.15 -33.65 -49.06
CA ARG A 130 -10.20 -32.70 -48.47
C ARG A 130 -10.92 -31.53 -47.80
N GLU A 131 -11.98 -31.00 -48.42
CA GLU A 131 -12.77 -29.89 -47.89
C GLU A 131 -13.54 -30.28 -46.62
N ASP A 132 -14.16 -31.47 -46.60
CA ASP A 132 -14.89 -31.94 -45.42
C ASP A 132 -13.95 -32.24 -44.25
N LEU A 133 -12.78 -32.84 -44.51
CA LEU A 133 -11.76 -33.10 -43.49
C LEU A 133 -11.18 -31.79 -42.95
N LYS A 134 -10.81 -30.86 -43.84
CA LYS A 134 -10.33 -29.52 -43.46
C LYS A 134 -11.34 -28.78 -42.59
N SER A 135 -12.63 -28.79 -42.97
CA SER A 135 -13.68 -28.16 -42.18
C SER A 135 -13.83 -28.73 -40.76
N LEU A 136 -13.67 -30.05 -40.59
CA LEU A 136 -13.74 -30.69 -39.26
C LEU A 136 -12.50 -30.35 -38.41
N LEU A 137 -11.32 -30.36 -39.02
CA LEU A 137 -10.07 -29.99 -38.35
C LEU A 137 -10.07 -28.50 -37.97
N ASP A 138 -10.57 -27.61 -38.82
CA ASP A 138 -10.70 -26.17 -38.54
C ASP A 138 -11.62 -25.92 -37.33
N GLU A 139 -12.77 -26.61 -37.26
CA GLU A 139 -13.69 -26.49 -36.13
C GLU A 139 -13.04 -26.99 -34.82
N HIS A 140 -12.37 -28.14 -34.87
CA HIS A 140 -11.65 -28.69 -33.72
C HIS A 140 -10.51 -27.79 -33.28
N ASN A 141 -9.62 -27.40 -34.20
CA ASN A 141 -8.46 -26.55 -33.91
C ASN A 141 -8.90 -25.19 -33.39
N ARG A 142 -10.00 -24.60 -33.90
CA ARG A 142 -10.58 -23.38 -33.35
C ARG A 142 -10.98 -23.55 -31.88
N LYS A 143 -11.64 -24.66 -31.53
CA LYS A 143 -12.02 -24.96 -30.14
C LYS A 143 -10.79 -25.16 -29.25
N THR A 144 -9.84 -25.98 -29.69
CA THR A 144 -8.61 -26.28 -28.95
C THR A 144 -7.74 -25.02 -28.77
N ASN A 145 -7.62 -24.17 -29.80
CA ASN A 145 -6.93 -22.89 -29.71
C ASN A 145 -7.61 -21.94 -28.73
N ALA A 146 -8.95 -21.88 -28.71
CA ALA A 146 -9.69 -21.07 -27.74
C ALA A 146 -9.45 -21.53 -26.29
N GLU A 147 -9.44 -22.84 -26.05
CA GLU A 147 -9.12 -23.43 -24.74
C GLU A 147 -7.67 -23.15 -24.33
N ARG A 148 -6.72 -23.28 -25.28
CA ARG A 148 -5.29 -22.97 -25.07
C ARG A 148 -5.08 -21.50 -24.72
N GLN A 149 -5.69 -20.57 -25.46
CA GLN A 149 -5.61 -19.13 -25.19
C GLN A 149 -6.20 -18.77 -23.82
N SER A 150 -7.34 -19.35 -23.46
CA SER A 150 -7.96 -19.19 -22.14
C SER A 150 -7.08 -19.75 -21.02
N GLY A 151 -6.47 -20.93 -21.23
CA GLY A 151 -5.48 -21.51 -20.32
C GLY A 151 -4.26 -20.61 -20.13
N LYS A 152 -3.66 -20.13 -21.23
CA LYS A 152 -2.51 -19.22 -21.21
C LYS A 152 -2.82 -17.95 -20.42
N LYS A 153 -3.99 -17.33 -20.62
CA LYS A 153 -4.38 -16.13 -19.87
C LYS A 153 -4.38 -16.37 -18.35
N ARG A 154 -4.91 -17.52 -17.90
CA ARG A 154 -4.89 -17.90 -16.48
C ARG A 154 -3.47 -18.13 -15.95
N VAL A 155 -2.61 -18.74 -16.76
CA VAL A 155 -1.19 -18.92 -16.40
C VAL A 155 -0.47 -17.59 -16.27
N ILE A 156 -0.68 -16.65 -17.20
CA ILE A 156 -0.14 -15.29 -17.11
C ILE A 156 -0.57 -14.59 -15.82
N GLU A 157 -1.86 -14.63 -15.50
CA GLU A 157 -2.39 -14.03 -14.26
C GLU A 157 -1.74 -14.64 -13.01
N THR A 158 -1.50 -15.95 -13.02
CA THR A 158 -0.82 -16.66 -11.93
C THR A 158 0.66 -16.26 -11.84
N ILE A 159 1.37 -16.23 -12.96
CA ILE A 159 2.78 -15.78 -13.03
C ILE A 159 2.92 -14.34 -12.52
N LYS A 160 2.01 -13.43 -12.91
CA LYS A 160 1.98 -12.04 -12.43
C LYS A 160 1.82 -11.95 -10.92
N LEU A 161 0.88 -12.72 -10.36
CA LEU A 161 0.65 -12.76 -8.92
C LEU A 161 1.91 -13.20 -8.17
N ARG A 162 2.51 -14.33 -8.59
CA ARG A 162 3.72 -14.90 -7.97
C ARG A 162 4.92 -13.98 -8.12
N THR A 163 5.06 -13.34 -9.27
CA THR A 163 6.12 -12.33 -9.49
C THR A 163 5.91 -11.10 -8.61
N THR A 164 4.67 -10.65 -8.41
CA THR A 164 4.35 -9.53 -7.52
C THR A 164 4.66 -9.85 -6.06
N GLU A 165 4.38 -11.07 -5.61
CA GLU A 165 4.72 -11.54 -4.27
C GLU A 165 6.24 -11.62 -4.08
N ALA A 166 6.95 -12.22 -5.02
CA ALA A 166 8.42 -12.31 -5.01
C ALA A 166 9.07 -10.92 -5.01
N ASN A 167 8.51 -9.96 -5.76
CA ASN A 167 8.96 -8.57 -5.78
C ASN A 167 8.81 -7.83 -4.44
N LYS A 168 8.04 -8.37 -3.49
CA LYS A 168 7.88 -7.91 -2.10
C LYS A 168 8.69 -8.75 -1.10
N GLY A 169 9.51 -9.66 -1.61
CA GLY A 169 10.32 -10.60 -0.84
C GLY A 169 9.58 -11.83 -0.32
N ASN A 170 8.40 -12.15 -0.86
CA ASN A 170 7.60 -13.30 -0.42
C ASN A 170 7.58 -14.39 -1.50
N ILE A 171 7.94 -15.63 -1.14
CA ILE A 171 7.84 -16.79 -2.04
C ILE A 171 6.70 -17.68 -1.57
N SER A 172 5.73 -17.94 -2.44
CA SER A 172 4.62 -18.84 -2.16
C SER A 172 5.04 -20.30 -2.23
N SER A 173 4.27 -21.20 -1.61
CA SER A 173 4.56 -22.64 -1.58
C SER A 173 4.45 -23.32 -2.96
N ASP A 174 3.62 -22.78 -3.86
CA ASP A 174 3.38 -23.28 -5.21
C ASP A 174 4.28 -22.61 -6.28
N TYR A 175 5.25 -21.79 -5.87
CA TYR A 175 6.09 -21.02 -6.80
C TYR A 175 6.79 -21.92 -7.83
N ASP A 176 7.40 -23.02 -7.37
CA ASP A 176 8.12 -23.95 -8.26
C ASP A 176 7.19 -24.73 -9.20
N GLU A 177 5.94 -24.97 -8.78
CA GLU A 177 4.93 -25.63 -9.62
C GLU A 177 4.50 -24.71 -10.78
N VAL A 178 4.22 -23.44 -10.45
CA VAL A 178 3.82 -22.41 -11.43
C VAL A 178 4.91 -22.21 -12.48
N PHE A 179 6.18 -22.14 -12.06
CA PHE A 179 7.34 -21.97 -12.92
C PHE A 179 7.99 -23.30 -13.33
N SER A 180 7.21 -24.39 -13.39
CA SER A 180 7.71 -25.66 -13.90
C SER A 180 7.58 -25.76 -15.41
N GLU A 181 8.50 -26.50 -16.05
CA GLU A 181 8.44 -26.81 -17.47
C GLU A 181 7.11 -27.49 -17.85
N SER A 182 6.63 -28.42 -17.00
CA SER A 182 5.38 -29.14 -17.22
C SER A 182 4.14 -28.25 -17.32
N ASN A 183 4.13 -27.12 -16.60
CA ASN A 183 3.05 -26.15 -16.61
C ASN A 183 3.17 -25.20 -17.80
N LEU A 184 4.39 -24.73 -18.10
CA LEU A 184 4.65 -23.71 -19.11
C LEU A 184 4.70 -24.24 -20.55
N SER A 185 5.26 -25.43 -20.79
CA SER A 185 5.39 -26.03 -22.14
C SER A 185 4.03 -26.31 -22.80
N ARG A 186 2.95 -26.32 -22.02
CA ARG A 186 1.57 -26.39 -22.53
C ARG A 186 1.14 -25.15 -23.29
N TYR A 187 1.79 -24.00 -23.08
CA TYR A 187 1.35 -22.71 -23.61
C TYR A 187 2.44 -21.94 -24.33
N TYR A 188 3.70 -22.25 -24.08
CA TYR A 188 4.85 -21.51 -24.59
C TYR A 188 5.77 -22.41 -25.42
N GLN A 189 6.60 -21.81 -26.28
CA GLN A 189 7.69 -22.53 -26.95
C GLN A 189 8.87 -22.75 -25.99
N PRO A 190 9.74 -23.76 -26.24
CA PRO A 190 10.82 -24.12 -25.31
C PRO A 190 11.73 -22.96 -24.90
N ALA A 191 12.11 -22.06 -25.82
CA ALA A 191 12.97 -20.92 -25.52
C ALA A 191 12.32 -19.90 -24.55
N ASP A 192 11.01 -19.67 -24.69
CA ASP A 192 10.25 -18.80 -23.78
C ASP A 192 10.09 -19.46 -22.41
N VAL A 193 9.83 -20.77 -22.37
CA VAL A 193 9.78 -21.56 -21.13
C VAL A 193 11.10 -21.44 -20.37
N GLU A 194 12.22 -21.69 -21.03
CA GLU A 194 13.56 -21.58 -20.42
C GLU A 194 13.82 -20.16 -19.87
N SER A 195 13.45 -19.14 -20.64
CA SER A 195 13.61 -17.74 -20.26
C SER A 195 12.77 -17.38 -19.03
N ILE A 196 11.48 -17.77 -19.00
CA ILE A 196 10.58 -17.55 -17.87
C ILE A 196 11.12 -18.23 -16.61
N ILE A 197 11.52 -19.50 -16.71
CA ILE A 197 12.05 -20.29 -15.58
C ILE A 197 13.34 -19.66 -15.04
N THR A 198 14.24 -19.23 -15.93
CA THR A 198 15.53 -18.63 -15.53
C THR A 198 15.30 -17.32 -14.76
N GLN A 199 14.43 -16.44 -15.26
CA GLN A 199 14.11 -15.20 -14.56
C GLN A 199 13.36 -15.44 -13.24
N ALA A 200 12.49 -16.47 -13.19
CA ALA A 200 11.78 -16.84 -11.96
C ALA A 200 12.73 -17.38 -10.88
N LYS A 201 13.72 -18.21 -11.26
CA LYS A 201 14.78 -18.67 -10.34
C LYS A 201 15.57 -17.50 -9.76
N LEU A 202 16.02 -16.57 -10.62
CA LEU A 202 16.71 -15.37 -10.17
C LEU A 202 15.86 -14.56 -9.17
N LYS A 203 14.57 -14.36 -9.45
CA LYS A 203 13.66 -13.67 -8.52
C LYS A 203 13.47 -14.42 -7.21
N LYS A 204 13.37 -15.75 -7.24
CA LYS A 204 13.29 -16.58 -6.05
C LYS A 204 14.52 -16.42 -5.16
N ASP A 205 15.70 -16.34 -5.77
CA ASP A 205 16.97 -16.15 -5.05
C ASP A 205 17.11 -14.73 -4.46
N ILE A 206 16.58 -13.72 -5.16
CA ILE A 206 16.59 -12.31 -4.71
C ILE A 206 15.60 -12.05 -3.57
N ALA A 207 14.39 -12.63 -3.64
CA ALA A 207 13.27 -12.27 -2.79
C ALA A 207 13.59 -12.20 -1.27
N PRO A 208 14.30 -13.17 -0.66
CA PRO A 208 14.64 -13.12 0.75
C PRO A 208 15.46 -11.89 1.17
N TYR A 209 16.24 -11.32 0.24
CA TYR A 209 17.13 -10.18 0.51
C TYR A 209 16.45 -8.83 0.30
N ILE A 210 15.31 -8.77 -0.40
CA ILE A 210 14.63 -7.49 -0.72
C ILE A 210 14.35 -6.69 0.55
N ARG A 211 13.66 -7.29 1.53
CA ARG A 211 13.28 -6.58 2.76
C ARG A 211 14.49 -6.13 3.58
N VAL A 212 15.59 -6.88 3.50
CA VAL A 212 16.82 -6.57 4.22
C VAL A 212 17.51 -5.36 3.61
N VAL A 213 17.71 -5.34 2.29
CA VAL A 213 18.41 -4.23 1.62
C VAL A 213 17.59 -2.95 1.59
N GLU A 214 16.26 -3.06 1.65
CA GLU A 214 15.36 -1.91 1.67
C GLU A 214 15.55 -1.02 2.90
N THR A 215 16.09 -1.55 4.00
CA THR A 215 16.35 -0.83 5.26
C THR A 215 17.83 -0.59 5.54
N MET A 216 18.75 -1.07 4.69
CA MET A 216 20.18 -0.94 4.92
C MET A 216 20.69 0.51 4.78
N THR A 217 21.62 0.90 5.65
CA THR A 217 22.41 2.13 5.46
C THR A 217 23.28 2.06 4.20
N ASN A 218 23.88 3.18 3.81
CA ASN A 218 24.77 3.19 2.65
C ASN A 218 26.02 2.32 2.90
N GLU A 219 26.51 2.33 4.13
CA GLU A 219 27.66 1.56 4.58
C GLU A 219 27.35 0.06 4.60
N GLU A 220 26.22 -0.34 5.21
CA GLU A 220 25.78 -1.74 5.27
C GLU A 220 25.58 -2.32 3.87
N TYR A 221 24.98 -1.53 2.97
CA TYR A 221 24.76 -1.97 1.59
C TYR A 221 26.07 -2.09 0.81
N ALA A 222 27.03 -1.17 1.02
CA ALA A 222 28.35 -1.26 0.40
C ALA A 222 29.13 -2.50 0.86
N GLU A 223 29.05 -2.84 2.16
CA GLU A 223 29.64 -4.07 2.71
C GLU A 223 28.97 -5.33 2.14
N PHE A 224 27.63 -5.32 2.04
CA PHE A 224 26.87 -6.39 1.40
C PHE A 224 27.32 -6.62 -0.05
N VAL A 225 27.41 -5.56 -0.86
CA VAL A 225 27.87 -5.65 -2.26
C VAL A 225 29.32 -6.14 -2.35
N SER A 226 30.21 -5.67 -1.47
CA SER A 226 31.60 -6.11 -1.40
C SER A 226 31.70 -7.61 -1.08
N THR A 227 30.88 -8.09 -0.14
CA THR A 227 30.83 -9.50 0.26
C THR A 227 30.31 -10.39 -0.87
N VAL A 228 29.28 -9.95 -1.61
CA VAL A 228 28.80 -10.69 -2.78
C VAL A 228 29.86 -10.72 -3.87
N ASN A 229 30.48 -9.58 -4.20
CA ASN A 229 31.50 -9.49 -5.23
C ASN A 229 32.78 -10.28 -4.91
N SER A 230 33.19 -10.38 -3.64
CA SER A 230 34.37 -11.17 -3.28
C SER A 230 34.15 -12.67 -3.45
N ARG A 231 32.91 -13.15 -3.28
CA ARG A 231 32.53 -14.55 -3.49
C ARG A 231 32.37 -14.93 -4.95
N THR A 232 32.09 -13.97 -5.83
CA THR A 232 31.83 -14.24 -7.26
C THR A 232 33.09 -14.35 -8.12
N VAL A 233 34.27 -14.06 -7.55
CA VAL A 233 35.56 -14.13 -8.27
C VAL A 233 35.83 -15.52 -8.83
N ASP A 234 35.41 -16.58 -8.14
CA ASP A 234 35.64 -17.97 -8.54
C ASP A 234 34.51 -18.57 -9.39
N TYR A 235 33.46 -17.79 -9.67
CA TYR A 235 32.30 -18.27 -10.44
C TYR A 235 32.56 -18.25 -11.94
N ASP A 236 31.88 -19.14 -12.67
CA ASP A 236 31.88 -19.12 -14.12
C ASP A 236 31.21 -17.85 -14.68
N LEU A 237 31.31 -17.65 -16.00
CA LEU A 237 30.81 -16.44 -16.66
C LEU A 237 29.29 -16.27 -16.45
N ASN A 238 28.53 -17.36 -16.43
CA ASN A 238 27.08 -17.33 -16.31
C ASN A 238 26.65 -16.92 -14.90
N ASP A 239 27.28 -17.49 -13.88
CA ASP A 239 27.00 -17.19 -12.48
C ASP A 239 27.44 -15.77 -12.10
N ARG A 240 28.49 -15.24 -12.72
CA ARG A 240 28.86 -13.81 -12.61
C ARG A 240 27.78 -12.89 -13.17
N PHE A 241 27.21 -13.21 -14.34
CA PHE A 241 26.10 -12.41 -14.90
C PHE A 241 24.86 -12.43 -14.00
N LYS A 242 24.48 -13.60 -13.45
CA LYS A 242 23.39 -13.71 -12.48
C LYS A 242 23.64 -12.88 -11.23
N ALA A 243 24.86 -12.92 -10.69
CA ALA A 243 25.22 -12.13 -9.51
C ALA A 243 25.14 -10.62 -9.78
N GLN A 244 25.56 -10.16 -10.97
CA GLN A 244 25.41 -8.76 -11.37
C GLN A 244 23.93 -8.35 -11.52
N ALA A 245 23.11 -9.20 -12.13
CA ALA A 245 21.66 -8.96 -12.25
C ALA A 245 20.98 -8.90 -10.86
N PHE A 246 21.34 -9.83 -9.97
CA PHE A 246 20.92 -9.87 -8.57
C PHE A 246 21.24 -8.55 -7.83
N LEU A 247 22.50 -8.10 -7.91
CA LEU A 247 22.93 -6.85 -7.25
C LEU A 247 22.23 -5.62 -7.83
N LYS A 248 21.99 -5.59 -9.14
CA LYS A 248 21.27 -4.50 -9.79
C LYS A 248 19.82 -4.41 -9.33
N GLU A 249 19.10 -5.54 -9.29
CA GLU A 249 17.71 -5.56 -8.85
C GLU A 249 17.57 -5.16 -7.37
N LEU A 250 18.46 -5.63 -6.49
CA LEU A 250 18.50 -5.20 -5.09
C LEU A 250 18.82 -3.71 -4.95
N GLN A 251 19.73 -3.17 -5.76
CA GLN A 251 20.03 -1.73 -5.79
C GLN A 251 18.80 -0.93 -6.19
N ASP A 252 18.08 -1.34 -7.24
CA ASP A 252 16.88 -0.63 -7.70
C ASP A 252 15.78 -0.65 -6.62
N LYS A 253 15.60 -1.77 -5.92
CA LYS A 253 14.68 -1.89 -4.78
C LYS A 253 15.08 -0.96 -3.63
N ARG A 254 16.36 -0.96 -3.27
CA ARG A 254 16.90 -0.08 -2.23
C ARG A 254 16.72 1.39 -2.58
N VAL A 255 17.03 1.80 -3.81
CA VAL A 255 16.85 3.20 -4.27
C VAL A 255 15.38 3.61 -4.22
N ALA A 256 14.47 2.74 -4.70
CA ALA A 256 13.03 3.00 -4.61
C ALA A 256 12.56 3.14 -3.14
N SER A 257 13.08 2.28 -2.26
CA SER A 257 12.83 2.31 -0.82
C SER A 257 13.27 3.63 -0.17
N LEU A 258 14.50 4.08 -0.41
CA LEU A 258 15.01 5.34 0.16
C LEU A 258 14.28 6.58 -0.42
N LYS A 259 13.81 6.49 -1.67
CA LYS A 259 12.94 7.52 -2.26
C LYS A 259 11.57 7.58 -1.59
N GLU A 260 11.00 6.44 -1.20
CA GLU A 260 9.76 6.40 -0.39
C GLU A 260 10.02 7.00 1.00
N LEU A 261 11.11 6.60 1.66
CA LEU A 261 11.51 7.12 2.98
C LEU A 261 11.57 8.65 3.01
N SER A 262 12.23 9.28 2.02
CA SER A 262 12.32 10.75 1.95
C SER A 262 10.99 11.48 1.75
N LYS A 263 9.95 10.79 1.26
CA LYS A 263 8.62 11.37 1.00
C LYS A 263 7.64 11.11 2.13
N ASP A 264 7.60 9.89 2.61
CA ASP A 264 6.70 9.43 3.67
C ASP A 264 7.42 8.43 4.60
N PRO A 265 8.18 8.93 5.59
CA PRO A 265 8.88 8.06 6.52
C PRO A 265 7.95 7.12 7.31
N HIS A 266 6.76 7.60 7.69
CA HIS A 266 5.79 6.82 8.47
C HIS A 266 5.15 5.71 7.63
N GLY A 267 4.85 5.98 6.37
CA GLY A 267 4.43 4.97 5.40
C GLY A 267 5.51 3.92 5.17
N TRP A 268 6.75 4.38 4.98
CA TRP A 268 7.92 3.53 4.77
C TRP A 268 8.18 2.56 5.93
N GLN A 269 8.21 3.07 7.16
CA GLN A 269 8.40 2.25 8.37
C GLN A 269 7.32 1.18 8.50
N ARG A 270 6.06 1.54 8.18
CA ARG A 270 4.91 0.65 8.32
C ARG A 270 4.91 -0.47 7.29
N SER A 271 5.19 -0.16 6.03
CA SER A 271 5.23 -1.17 4.95
C SER A 271 6.35 -2.20 5.15
N ARG A 272 7.38 -1.86 5.95
CA ARG A 272 8.49 -2.74 6.33
C ARG A 272 8.32 -3.39 7.71
N GLY A 273 7.19 -3.16 8.38
CA GLY A 273 6.88 -3.78 9.66
C GLY A 273 7.71 -3.27 10.84
N LEU A 274 8.36 -2.10 10.70
CA LEU A 274 9.15 -1.48 11.78
C LEU A 274 8.25 -0.88 12.87
N VAL A 275 7.02 -0.51 12.49
CA VAL A 275 6.00 0.02 13.40
C VAL A 275 4.67 -0.71 13.18
N PRO A 276 3.82 -0.84 14.22
CA PRO A 276 2.52 -1.46 14.08
C PRO A 276 1.65 -0.68 13.07
N PRO A 277 0.76 -1.37 12.33
CA PRO A 277 -0.10 -0.72 11.33
C PRO A 277 -1.12 0.24 11.97
N ASN A 278 -1.60 -0.10 13.17
CA ASN A 278 -2.58 0.67 13.92
C ASN A 278 -2.08 0.97 15.33
N LEU A 279 -2.64 2.01 15.96
CA LEU A 279 -2.51 2.21 17.40
C LEU A 279 -3.39 1.21 18.14
N SER A 280 -2.92 0.76 19.30
CA SER A 280 -3.75 -0.02 20.21
C SER A 280 -4.48 0.96 21.13
N LEU A 281 -5.75 1.21 20.82
CA LEU A 281 -6.59 2.19 21.53
C LEU A 281 -7.41 1.58 22.68
N GLU A 282 -7.13 0.32 23.01
CA GLU A 282 -7.65 -0.37 24.18
C GLU A 282 -6.99 0.15 25.46
N ALA A 283 -7.73 0.14 26.56
CA ALA A 283 -7.21 0.58 27.85
C ALA A 283 -5.97 -0.23 28.27
N GLY A 284 -4.92 0.50 28.62
CA GLY A 284 -3.59 0.04 28.95
C GLY A 284 -2.71 -0.35 27.77
N GLN A 285 -3.06 -0.07 26.52
CA GLN A 285 -2.29 -0.52 25.35
C GLN A 285 -1.74 0.63 24.48
N LEU A 286 -2.00 1.88 24.83
CA LEU A 286 -1.55 3.00 24.00
C LEU A 286 -0.02 3.11 24.04
N ALA A 287 0.56 3.12 25.24
CA ALA A 287 2.00 3.29 25.44
C ALA A 287 2.80 2.22 24.68
N SER A 288 2.37 0.96 24.75
CA SER A 288 3.01 -0.17 24.04
C SER A 288 2.93 -0.06 22.52
N SER A 289 1.97 0.68 21.98
CA SER A 289 1.85 0.93 20.53
C SER A 289 2.53 2.21 20.06
N VAL A 290 2.74 3.20 20.94
CA VAL A 290 3.38 4.49 20.62
C VAL A 290 4.90 4.42 20.82
N LEU A 291 5.40 3.75 21.86
CA LEU A 291 6.83 3.64 22.13
C LEU A 291 7.64 3.05 20.96
N PRO A 292 7.19 1.98 20.27
CA PRO A 292 7.89 1.47 19.09
C PRO A 292 7.99 2.49 17.95
N ILE A 293 7.07 3.45 17.87
CA ILE A 293 7.12 4.53 16.88
C ILE A 293 8.25 5.49 17.21
N PHE A 294 8.42 5.85 18.48
CA PHE A 294 9.55 6.67 18.92
C PHE A 294 10.88 6.00 18.56
N ASP A 295 11.05 4.74 18.98
CA ASP A 295 12.30 4.01 18.76
C ASP A 295 12.59 3.81 17.25
N ALA A 296 11.55 3.56 16.45
CA ALA A 296 11.68 3.48 15.00
C ALA A 296 12.05 4.83 14.36
N ASN A 297 11.44 5.94 14.82
CA ASN A 297 11.79 7.28 14.36
C ASN A 297 13.27 7.56 14.65
N GLU A 298 13.71 7.47 15.91
CA GLU A 298 15.09 7.74 16.31
C GLU A 298 16.10 6.90 15.50
N LYS A 299 15.82 5.61 15.35
CA LYS A 299 16.65 4.72 14.53
C LYS A 299 16.68 5.16 13.06
N THR A 300 15.52 5.47 12.47
CA THR A 300 15.43 5.89 11.07
C THR A 300 16.17 7.22 10.82
N GLU A 301 16.06 8.18 11.75
CA GLU A 301 16.80 9.45 11.66
C GLU A 301 18.31 9.22 11.74
N LYS A 302 18.75 8.36 12.65
CA LYS A 302 20.17 8.01 12.84
C LYS A 302 20.76 7.28 11.63
N ASP A 303 20.05 6.27 11.13
CA ASP A 303 20.55 5.36 10.09
C ASP A 303 20.51 5.99 8.68
N HIS A 304 19.59 6.94 8.46
CA HIS A 304 19.33 7.50 7.13
C HIS A 304 19.39 9.03 7.02
N GLY A 305 19.58 9.76 8.13
CA GLY A 305 19.72 11.22 8.13
C GLY A 305 18.46 11.98 7.70
N VAL A 306 17.29 11.35 7.80
CA VAL A 306 15.98 11.98 7.54
C VAL A 306 15.36 12.50 8.83
N ILE A 307 14.45 13.48 8.76
CA ILE A 307 13.70 13.95 9.93
C ILE A 307 12.35 13.23 9.98
N VAL A 308 12.08 12.51 11.05
CA VAL A 308 10.85 11.75 11.28
C VAL A 308 10.18 12.21 12.57
N LYS A 309 9.15 13.06 12.42
CA LYS A 309 8.37 13.60 13.54
C LYS A 309 6.97 12.99 13.57
N GLY A 310 6.46 12.76 14.77
CA GLY A 310 5.08 12.31 14.96
C GLY A 310 4.88 10.81 14.79
N MET A 311 3.62 10.44 14.53
CA MET A 311 3.20 9.04 14.32
C MET A 311 2.59 8.77 12.92
N GLY A 312 2.54 9.80 12.09
CA GLY A 312 1.96 9.75 10.74
C GLY A 312 0.43 9.91 10.72
N THR A 313 -0.06 10.41 9.60
CA THR A 313 -1.46 10.85 9.42
C THR A 313 -2.50 9.79 9.77
N ASP A 314 -2.25 8.52 9.48
CA ASP A 314 -3.22 7.45 9.75
C ASP A 314 -3.41 7.19 11.24
N LYS A 315 -2.32 7.21 12.02
CA LYS A 315 -2.38 7.02 13.47
C LYS A 315 -2.92 8.27 14.16
N GLU A 316 -2.56 9.45 13.67
CA GLU A 316 -3.16 10.72 14.11
C GLU A 316 -4.69 10.73 13.88
N ARG A 317 -5.15 10.20 12.74
CA ARG A 317 -6.58 10.03 12.45
C ARG A 317 -7.26 9.09 13.43
N GLN A 318 -6.64 7.97 13.80
CA GLN A 318 -7.19 7.03 14.80
C GLN A 318 -7.41 7.73 16.16
N LEU A 319 -6.45 8.55 16.61
CA LEU A 319 -6.62 9.37 17.82
C LEU A 319 -7.73 10.41 17.67
N SER A 320 -7.77 11.12 16.54
CA SER A 320 -8.81 12.11 16.24
C SER A 320 -10.22 11.50 16.23
N GLU A 321 -10.35 10.30 15.66
CA GLU A 321 -11.61 9.54 15.64
C GLU A 321 -12.01 9.11 17.06
N LYS A 322 -11.08 8.64 17.89
CA LYS A 322 -11.35 8.32 19.31
C LYS A 322 -11.83 9.56 20.08
N ILE A 323 -11.16 10.70 19.92
CA ILE A 323 -11.58 11.99 20.53
C ILE A 323 -13.02 12.33 20.15
N LYS A 324 -13.39 12.16 18.87
CA LYS A 324 -14.75 12.46 18.38
C LYS A 324 -15.78 11.44 18.85
N GLY A 325 -15.41 10.17 19.01
CA GLY A 325 -16.31 9.08 19.40
C GLY A 325 -16.63 9.00 20.90
N GLU A 326 -15.71 9.37 21.78
CA GLU A 326 -15.84 9.16 23.24
C GLU A 326 -16.22 10.42 24.01
N ARG A 327 -16.79 10.29 25.21
CA ARG A 327 -16.99 11.49 26.05
C ARG A 327 -15.66 12.15 26.36
N ALA A 328 -15.66 13.47 26.48
CA ALA A 328 -14.43 14.24 26.69
C ALA A 328 -13.72 13.84 28.00
N GLU A 329 -14.48 13.56 29.07
CA GLU A 329 -13.92 13.08 30.34
C GLU A 329 -13.29 11.69 30.22
N ASP A 330 -13.92 10.81 29.43
CA ASP A 330 -13.47 9.43 29.24
C ASP A 330 -12.15 9.41 28.47
N PHE A 331 -12.03 10.22 27.40
CA PHE A 331 -10.79 10.33 26.64
C PHE A 331 -9.64 10.87 27.50
N VAL A 332 -9.90 11.93 28.28
CA VAL A 332 -8.87 12.53 29.17
C VAL A 332 -8.44 11.55 30.24
N SER A 333 -9.38 10.82 30.84
CA SER A 333 -9.08 9.78 31.83
C SER A 333 -8.29 8.65 31.21
N TYR A 334 -8.72 8.15 30.05
CA TYR A 334 -8.00 7.15 29.26
C TYR A 334 -6.55 7.58 29.02
N PHE A 335 -6.30 8.76 28.45
CA PHE A 335 -4.94 9.22 28.15
C PHE A 335 -4.07 9.36 29.40
N ARG A 336 -4.63 9.88 30.50
CA ARG A 336 -3.94 9.96 31.80
C ARG A 336 -3.58 8.58 32.33
N ASP A 337 -4.53 7.65 32.28
CA ASP A 337 -4.37 6.30 32.83
C ASP A 337 -3.32 5.52 32.03
N GLU A 338 -3.23 5.73 30.71
CA GLU A 338 -2.13 5.22 29.87
C GLU A 338 -0.75 5.70 30.33
N MET A 339 -0.62 6.95 30.76
CA MET A 339 0.66 7.52 31.21
C MET A 339 1.01 7.12 32.65
N THR A 340 0.04 6.65 33.43
CA THR A 340 0.22 6.32 34.86
C THR A 340 0.13 4.81 35.12
N LYS A 341 -0.02 4.02 34.07
CA LYS A 341 -0.07 2.55 34.16
C LYS A 341 1.23 2.00 34.74
N GLU A 342 1.09 0.95 35.55
CA GLU A 342 2.23 0.16 36.03
C GLU A 342 3.08 -0.32 34.86
N GLY A 343 4.39 -0.08 34.94
CA GLY A 343 5.37 -0.40 33.90
C GLY A 343 5.70 0.74 32.92
N VAL A 344 4.97 1.86 32.93
CA VAL A 344 5.30 3.06 32.16
C VAL A 344 6.21 3.97 33.00
N THR A 345 7.44 4.21 32.53
CA THR A 345 8.41 5.04 33.24
C THR A 345 8.29 6.51 32.86
N LYS A 346 8.89 7.41 33.65
CA LYS A 346 9.01 8.84 33.27
C LYS A 346 9.70 9.02 31.92
N SER A 347 10.69 8.17 31.59
CA SER A 347 11.36 8.22 30.30
C SER A 347 10.41 7.86 29.16
N ASP A 348 9.52 6.88 29.36
CA ASP A 348 8.53 6.49 28.36
C ASP A 348 7.52 7.59 28.09
N ILE A 349 7.09 8.30 29.14
CA ILE A 349 6.19 9.45 29.02
C ILE A 349 6.83 10.56 28.17
N GLU A 350 8.11 10.86 28.39
CA GLU A 350 8.84 11.86 27.57
C GLU A 350 8.98 11.42 26.10
N LYS A 351 9.23 10.12 25.86
CA LYS A 351 9.24 9.57 24.49
C LYS A 351 7.87 9.71 23.82
N ILE A 352 6.79 9.32 24.50
CA ILE A 352 5.42 9.44 24.00
C ILE A 352 5.08 10.89 23.72
N LYS A 353 5.44 11.80 24.63
CA LYS A 353 5.25 13.23 24.48
C LYS A 353 5.97 13.77 23.24
N SER A 354 7.22 13.36 23.00
CA SER A 354 7.97 13.72 21.79
C SER A 354 7.24 13.28 20.50
N VAL A 355 6.67 12.07 20.49
CA VAL A 355 5.85 11.61 19.36
C VAL A 355 4.58 12.45 19.21
N VAL A 356 3.88 12.76 20.31
CA VAL A 356 2.65 13.59 20.29
C VAL A 356 2.94 15.02 19.81
N ASP A 357 4.06 15.61 20.22
CA ASP A 357 4.50 16.96 19.80
C ASP A 357 4.81 17.01 18.30
N GLY A 358 5.35 15.92 17.77
CA GLY A 358 5.70 15.78 16.37
C GLY A 358 4.51 15.58 15.42
N MET A 359 3.28 15.39 15.92
CA MET A 359 2.10 15.16 15.08
C MET A 359 1.81 16.34 14.14
N LYS A 360 1.27 16.05 12.96
CA LYS A 360 0.79 17.07 12.00
C LYS A 360 -0.57 17.62 12.40
N ASP A 361 -1.49 16.79 12.90
CA ASP A 361 -2.73 17.22 13.52
C ASP A 361 -2.46 17.89 14.87
N LYS A 362 -2.28 19.21 14.79
CA LYS A 362 -1.95 20.08 15.92
C LYS A 362 -3.07 20.19 16.96
N VAL A 363 -4.32 20.00 16.58
CA VAL A 363 -5.44 20.03 17.54
C VAL A 363 -5.45 18.75 18.35
N THR A 364 -5.37 17.59 17.70
CA THR A 364 -5.29 16.29 18.38
C THR A 364 -4.03 16.23 19.26
N SER A 365 -2.88 16.69 18.76
CA SER A 365 -1.64 16.82 19.53
C SER A 365 -1.82 17.62 20.83
N SER A 366 -2.40 18.82 20.76
CA SER A 366 -2.60 19.67 21.93
C SER A 366 -3.59 19.06 22.94
N ILE A 367 -4.63 18.36 22.48
CA ILE A 367 -5.55 17.65 23.38
C ILE A 367 -4.81 16.53 24.12
N CYS A 368 -4.02 15.71 23.41
CA CYS A 368 -3.22 14.65 24.01
C CYS A 368 -2.22 15.23 25.03
N ARG A 369 -1.53 16.34 24.71
CA ARG A 369 -0.63 17.05 25.63
C ARG A 369 -1.32 17.52 26.90
N LEU A 370 -2.50 18.13 26.78
CA LEU A 370 -3.26 18.58 27.95
C LEU A 370 -3.72 17.39 28.80
N ALA A 371 -4.17 16.30 28.16
CA ALA A 371 -4.62 15.09 28.85
C ALA A 371 -3.49 14.34 29.58
N MET A 372 -2.28 14.35 29.03
CA MET A 372 -1.11 13.70 29.62
C MET A 372 -0.35 14.58 30.63
N SER A 373 -0.76 15.84 30.82
CA SER A 373 -0.10 16.75 31.75
C SER A 373 -0.25 16.29 33.21
N ASP A 374 0.78 16.48 34.03
CA ASP A 374 0.74 16.22 35.47
C ASP A 374 -0.23 17.15 36.23
N SER A 375 -0.53 18.33 35.68
CA SER A 375 -1.47 19.30 36.27
C SER A 375 -2.93 18.87 36.07
N ALA A 376 -3.69 18.80 37.17
CA ALA A 376 -5.13 18.54 37.12
C ALA A 376 -5.89 19.62 36.35
N GLU A 377 -5.46 20.87 36.45
CA GLU A 377 -6.02 22.01 35.73
C GLU A 377 -5.77 21.88 34.22
N ALA A 378 -4.57 21.44 33.80
CA ALA A 378 -4.27 21.21 32.39
C ALA A 378 -5.16 20.11 31.80
N ARG A 379 -5.33 19.00 32.54
CA ARG A 379 -6.23 17.90 32.14
C ARG A 379 -7.68 18.38 32.07
N ALA A 380 -8.14 19.17 33.04
CA ALA A 380 -9.47 19.74 33.04
C ALA A 380 -9.72 20.66 31.82
N SER A 381 -8.69 21.38 31.36
CA SER A 381 -8.77 22.21 30.16
C SER A 381 -8.91 21.43 28.85
N ALA A 382 -8.48 20.15 28.80
CA ALA A 382 -8.67 19.31 27.62
C ALA A 382 -10.17 19.04 27.34
N ILE A 383 -11.00 18.96 28.39
CA ILE A 383 -12.43 18.61 28.27
C ILE A 383 -13.20 19.64 27.42
N PRO A 384 -13.15 20.97 27.72
CA PRO A 384 -13.76 21.97 26.84
C PRO A 384 -13.15 21.98 25.43
N VAL A 385 -11.84 21.76 25.27
CA VAL A 385 -11.24 21.71 23.92
C VAL A 385 -11.86 20.59 23.08
N ILE A 386 -11.97 19.37 23.64
CA ILE A 386 -12.62 18.22 22.98
C ILE A 386 -14.08 18.54 22.65
N SER A 387 -14.82 19.12 23.60
CA SER A 387 -16.20 19.55 23.36
C SER A 387 -16.28 20.57 22.22
N GLY A 388 -15.32 21.50 22.16
CA GLY A 388 -15.21 22.47 21.08
C GLY A 388 -14.98 21.81 19.72
N VAL A 389 -14.11 20.79 19.64
CA VAL A 389 -13.88 20.01 18.41
C VAL A 389 -15.17 19.38 17.90
N LYS A 390 -15.94 18.75 18.80
CA LYS A 390 -17.17 18.02 18.45
C LYS A 390 -18.30 18.93 17.99
N HIS A 391 -18.44 20.09 18.63
CA HIS A 391 -19.59 20.96 18.44
C HIS A 391 -19.26 22.26 17.69
N ARG A 392 -18.07 22.34 17.09
CA ARG A 392 -17.58 23.54 16.40
C ARG A 392 -18.60 24.12 15.43
N GLY A 393 -19.15 23.28 14.54
CA GLY A 393 -20.09 23.72 13.50
C GLY A 393 -21.36 24.34 14.10
N ASP A 394 -21.95 23.66 15.10
CA ASP A 394 -23.16 24.13 15.77
C ASP A 394 -22.94 25.46 16.50
N ILE A 395 -21.77 25.62 17.13
CA ILE A 395 -21.42 26.84 17.87
C ILE A 395 -21.10 27.99 16.91
N GLU A 396 -20.36 27.73 15.83
CA GLU A 396 -20.07 28.72 14.79
C GLU A 396 -21.38 29.27 14.20
N LEU A 397 -22.35 28.40 13.86
CA LEU A 397 -23.66 28.81 13.37
C LEU A 397 -24.45 29.68 14.38
N LYS A 398 -24.46 29.31 15.65
CA LYS A 398 -25.14 30.09 16.71
C LYS A 398 -24.48 31.45 16.96
N LEU A 399 -23.15 31.50 16.92
CA LEU A 399 -22.41 32.76 17.04
C LEU A 399 -22.64 33.66 15.81
N GLU A 400 -22.62 33.10 14.60
CA GLU A 400 -22.88 33.86 13.38
C GLU A 400 -24.30 34.43 13.36
N SER A 401 -25.27 33.64 13.82
CA SER A 401 -26.67 34.09 13.95
C SER A 401 -26.86 35.22 14.97
N SER A 402 -26.01 35.31 16.00
CA SER A 402 -26.15 36.30 17.08
C SER A 402 -25.21 37.51 16.96
N LYS A 403 -24.07 37.38 16.26
CA LYS A 403 -23.02 38.41 16.13
C LYS A 403 -22.79 38.84 14.68
N GLY A 404 -23.49 38.24 13.71
CA GLY A 404 -23.39 38.53 12.28
C GLY A 404 -22.15 37.93 11.60
N ASN A 405 -21.99 38.24 10.31
CA ASN A 405 -20.88 37.78 9.46
C ASN A 405 -19.55 38.42 9.90
N GLY A 406 -18.90 37.84 10.91
CA GLY A 406 -17.65 38.39 11.45
C GLY A 406 -17.01 37.61 12.60
N VAL A 407 -17.64 36.53 13.08
CA VAL A 407 -17.21 35.75 14.26
C VAL A 407 -15.75 35.26 14.13
N LYS A 408 -15.35 34.76 12.96
CA LYS A 408 -13.97 34.33 12.71
C LYS A 408 -12.96 35.49 12.86
N LYS A 409 -13.29 36.67 12.34
CA LYS A 409 -12.44 37.87 12.51
C LYS A 409 -12.40 38.31 13.97
N LEU A 410 -13.53 38.24 14.67
CA LEU A 410 -13.63 38.63 16.08
C LEU A 410 -12.76 37.72 16.97
N PHE A 411 -12.83 36.40 16.80
CA PHE A 411 -11.93 35.46 17.50
C PHE A 411 -10.47 35.78 17.20
N ASN A 412 -10.11 35.90 15.92
CA ASN A 412 -8.74 36.19 15.52
C ASN A 412 -8.24 37.49 16.16
N ASN A 413 -9.04 38.56 16.16
CA ASN A 413 -8.63 39.84 16.74
C ASN A 413 -8.45 39.76 18.26
N LEU A 414 -9.37 39.11 18.97
CA LEU A 414 -9.29 39.01 20.43
C LEU A 414 -8.15 38.09 20.87
N ILE A 415 -7.97 36.94 20.22
CA ILE A 415 -6.86 36.01 20.50
C ILE A 415 -5.52 36.65 20.14
N ASN A 416 -5.41 37.30 18.98
CA ASN A 416 -4.19 38.01 18.60
C ASN A 416 -3.82 39.11 19.59
N LYS A 417 -4.80 39.79 20.20
CA LYS A 417 -4.54 40.79 21.23
C LYS A 417 -3.93 40.19 22.50
N GLU A 418 -4.33 38.98 22.89
CA GLU A 418 -3.87 38.35 24.14
C GLU A 418 -2.57 37.55 23.97
N ILE A 419 -2.34 36.89 22.82
CA ILE A 419 -1.16 36.05 22.61
C ILE A 419 -0.29 36.44 21.41
N GLY A 420 -0.74 37.34 20.53
CA GLY A 420 0.00 37.67 19.30
C GLY A 420 1.39 38.26 19.54
N GLN A 421 1.58 38.99 20.64
CA GLN A 421 2.88 39.55 21.03
C GLN A 421 3.89 38.49 21.49
N LEU A 422 3.44 37.31 21.95
CA LEU A 422 4.33 36.20 22.30
C LEU A 422 5.10 35.66 21.08
N TYR A 423 4.54 35.83 19.87
CA TYR A 423 5.09 35.31 18.63
C TYR A 423 5.64 36.43 17.71
N GLN A 424 5.68 37.69 18.18
CA GLN A 424 6.27 38.80 17.40
C GLN A 424 7.76 38.54 17.14
N GLY A 425 8.17 38.66 15.87
CA GLY A 425 9.57 38.41 15.46
C GLY A 425 9.95 36.93 15.37
N SER A 426 9.00 36.01 15.55
CA SER A 426 9.20 34.57 15.31
C SER A 426 8.50 34.16 14.02
N GLU A 427 9.15 33.37 13.17
CA GLU A 427 8.50 32.69 12.03
C GLU A 427 7.69 31.47 12.50
N ASP A 428 7.02 31.56 13.65
CA ASP A 428 6.59 30.38 14.40
C ASP A 428 5.27 29.79 13.88
N ALA A 429 5.30 28.49 13.62
CA ALA A 429 4.15 27.69 13.19
C ALA A 429 3.13 27.45 14.32
N ASN A 430 3.51 27.68 15.57
CA ASN A 430 2.70 27.34 16.75
C ASN A 430 1.58 28.35 17.05
N TYR A 431 1.68 29.62 16.67
CA TYR A 431 0.62 30.62 16.93
C TYR A 431 -0.75 30.16 16.42
N LYS A 432 -0.82 29.63 15.20
CA LYS A 432 -2.08 29.16 14.60
C LYS A 432 -2.66 27.98 15.36
N GLN A 433 -1.80 27.07 15.82
CA GLN A 433 -2.19 25.93 16.63
C GLN A 433 -2.76 26.40 17.97
N ASP A 434 -2.03 27.26 18.66
CA ASP A 434 -2.38 27.72 20.00
C ASP A 434 -3.65 28.57 19.98
N ALA A 435 -3.78 29.46 19.00
CA ALA A 435 -5.00 30.22 18.75
C ALA A 435 -6.21 29.30 18.51
N GLU A 436 -6.04 28.22 17.74
CA GLU A 436 -7.10 27.28 17.46
C GLU A 436 -7.51 26.50 18.72
N VAL A 437 -6.56 26.08 19.57
CA VAL A 437 -6.85 25.40 20.83
C VAL A 437 -7.61 26.33 21.79
N ILE A 438 -7.20 27.59 21.92
CA ILE A 438 -7.92 28.60 22.71
C ILE A 438 -9.34 28.80 22.19
N LYS A 439 -9.49 28.92 20.87
CA LYS A 439 -10.80 29.06 20.23
C LYS A 439 -11.69 27.85 20.55
N LEU A 440 -11.17 26.63 20.41
CA LEU A 440 -11.90 25.39 20.70
C LEU A 440 -12.27 25.28 22.18
N TYR A 441 -11.39 25.67 23.10
CA TYR A 441 -11.70 25.75 24.53
C TYR A 441 -12.90 26.68 24.80
N ILE A 442 -12.87 27.89 24.24
CA ILE A 442 -13.97 28.86 24.37
C ILE A 442 -15.27 28.27 23.82
N MET A 443 -15.21 27.69 22.62
CA MET A 443 -16.36 27.04 21.97
C MET A 443 -16.95 25.93 22.84
N GLY A 444 -16.13 25.03 23.38
CA GLY A 444 -16.62 23.98 24.26
C GLY A 444 -17.28 24.50 25.53
N ASN A 445 -16.75 25.57 26.12
CA ASN A 445 -17.39 26.23 27.26
C ASN A 445 -18.72 26.89 26.88
N MET A 446 -18.82 27.52 25.71
CA MET A 446 -20.10 28.06 25.20
C MET A 446 -21.13 26.95 25.01
N HIS A 447 -20.72 25.78 24.50
CA HIS A 447 -21.60 24.63 24.38
C HIS A 447 -22.07 24.12 25.74
N LYS A 448 -21.15 23.96 26.70
CA LYS A 448 -21.46 23.46 28.04
C LYS A 448 -22.37 24.40 28.84
N THR A 449 -22.15 25.71 28.73
CA THR A 449 -22.85 26.71 29.55
C THR A 449 -24.07 27.31 28.86
N GLY A 450 -24.17 27.21 27.54
CA GLY A 450 -25.17 27.92 26.74
C GLY A 450 -24.92 29.44 26.64
N ASN A 451 -23.82 29.96 27.21
CA ASN A 451 -23.46 31.37 27.14
C ASN A 451 -22.55 31.63 25.94
N TYR A 452 -23.06 32.31 24.91
CA TYR A 452 -22.35 32.62 23.67
C TYR A 452 -21.67 34.01 23.67
N THR A 453 -21.35 34.54 24.86
CA THR A 453 -20.63 35.81 24.98
C THR A 453 -19.16 35.64 24.62
N LEU A 454 -18.69 36.46 23.67
CA LEU A 454 -17.29 36.54 23.27
C LEU A 454 -16.75 37.95 23.50
N ASN A 455 -15.74 38.08 24.35
CA ASN A 455 -15.03 39.32 24.68
C ASN A 455 -13.58 39.02 25.11
N GLY A 456 -12.78 40.05 25.45
CA GLY A 456 -11.38 39.89 25.82
C GLY A 456 -11.14 39.12 27.13
N GLU A 457 -12.04 39.25 28.12
CA GLU A 457 -11.92 38.52 29.40
C GLU A 457 -12.07 37.02 29.19
N VAL A 458 -13.08 36.60 28.41
CA VAL A 458 -13.29 35.19 28.04
C VAL A 458 -12.07 34.62 27.33
N VAL A 459 -11.43 35.40 26.45
CA VAL A 459 -10.20 34.96 25.77
C VAL A 459 -9.03 34.87 26.75
N ARG A 460 -8.85 35.83 27.65
CA ARG A 460 -7.77 35.78 28.66
C ARG A 460 -7.92 34.60 29.61
N ASP A 461 -9.15 34.31 30.04
CA ASP A 461 -9.46 33.14 30.87
C ASP A 461 -9.16 31.84 30.12
N ALA A 462 -9.48 31.78 28.82
CA ALA A 462 -9.14 30.64 27.98
C ALA A 462 -7.63 30.48 27.79
N VAL A 463 -6.89 31.56 27.54
CA VAL A 463 -5.42 31.58 27.48
C VAL A 463 -4.86 31.04 28.79
N LYS A 464 -5.32 31.55 29.93
CA LYS A 464 -4.89 31.10 31.26
C LYS A 464 -5.24 29.63 31.51
N ALA A 465 -6.39 29.15 31.06
CA ALA A 465 -6.77 27.75 31.23
C ALA A 465 -5.92 26.81 30.36
N VAL A 466 -5.67 27.16 29.10
CA VAL A 466 -4.94 26.34 28.13
C VAL A 466 -3.43 26.34 28.42
N PHE A 467 -2.83 27.50 28.66
CA PHE A 467 -1.40 27.63 28.94
C PHE A 467 -1.03 27.53 30.41
N GLY A 468 -2.00 27.73 31.30
CA GLY A 468 -1.76 27.75 32.75
C GLY A 468 -1.33 29.12 33.28
N ASN A 469 -1.17 30.12 32.40
CA ASN A 469 -0.78 31.47 32.75
C ASN A 469 -1.23 32.48 31.67
N THR A 470 -1.02 33.77 31.94
CA THR A 470 -1.18 34.85 30.95
C THR A 470 0.18 35.35 30.50
N ALA A 471 0.23 35.91 29.28
CA ALA A 471 1.43 36.55 28.77
C ALA A 471 1.97 37.57 29.79
N TYR A 472 3.27 37.50 30.03
CA TYR A 472 4.00 38.35 30.96
C TYR A 472 4.93 39.27 30.18
N ALA A 473 4.77 40.58 30.39
CA ALA A 473 5.59 41.60 29.79
C ALA A 473 6.83 41.86 30.66
N VAL A 474 8.02 41.70 30.09
CA VAL A 474 9.30 41.91 30.78
C VAL A 474 10.32 42.49 29.79
N ASN A 475 10.95 43.62 30.14
CA ASN A 475 12.01 44.28 29.37
C ASN A 475 11.69 44.48 27.87
N GLY A 476 10.46 44.89 27.53
CA GLY A 476 10.03 45.10 26.14
C GLY A 476 9.69 43.81 25.37
N SER A 477 9.72 42.67 26.04
CA SER A 477 9.37 41.34 25.51
C SER A 477 8.11 40.77 26.16
N TYR A 478 7.48 39.82 25.46
CA TYR A 478 6.36 39.05 25.98
C TYR A 478 6.74 37.57 26.05
N VAL A 479 6.56 36.96 27.21
CA VAL A 479 6.87 35.55 27.48
C VAL A 479 5.71 34.88 28.20
N MET A 480 5.59 33.56 28.07
CA MET A 480 4.58 32.79 28.80
C MET A 480 5.23 32.15 30.04
N PRO A 481 4.87 32.57 31.26
CA PRO A 481 5.35 31.91 32.46
C PRO A 481 4.87 30.45 32.54
N PRO A 482 5.62 29.55 33.21
CA PRO A 482 5.16 28.20 33.48
C PRO A 482 3.80 28.18 34.20
N ARG A 483 3.00 27.14 33.92
CA ARG A 483 1.71 26.92 34.58
C ARG A 483 1.87 26.95 36.10
N GLY A 484 1.06 27.76 36.78
CA GLY A 484 1.05 27.89 38.24
C GLY A 484 2.14 28.79 38.83
N MET A 485 3.11 29.27 38.04
CA MET A 485 4.14 30.20 38.51
C MET A 485 3.62 31.64 38.48
N SER A 486 3.78 32.38 39.58
CA SER A 486 3.37 33.80 39.58
C SER A 486 4.28 34.65 38.68
N HIS A 487 3.77 35.76 38.16
CA HIS A 487 4.58 36.71 37.37
C HIS A 487 5.79 37.23 38.15
N TYR A 488 5.63 37.45 39.46
CA TYR A 488 6.71 37.89 40.33
C TYR A 488 7.80 36.82 40.47
N GLU A 489 7.42 35.59 40.78
CA GLU A 489 8.35 34.46 40.89
C GLU A 489 9.07 34.18 39.57
N PHE A 490 8.33 34.22 38.46
CA PHE A 490 8.90 34.05 37.13
C PHE A 490 9.86 35.18 36.76
N GLY A 491 9.51 36.43 37.05
CA GLY A 491 10.39 37.58 36.87
C GLY A 491 11.70 37.46 37.66
N ASN A 492 11.63 37.03 38.92
CA ASN A 492 12.81 36.78 39.75
C ASN A 492 13.69 35.65 39.17
N ARG A 493 13.06 34.57 38.68
CA ARG A 493 13.77 33.45 38.06
C ARG A 493 14.45 33.86 36.75
N LEU A 494 13.77 34.62 35.91
CA LEU A 494 14.34 35.21 34.68
C LEU A 494 15.53 36.10 35.00
N HIS A 495 15.37 37.00 35.97
CA HIS A 495 16.44 37.90 36.40
C HIS A 495 17.67 37.12 36.88
N GLY A 496 17.50 36.16 37.79
CA GLY A 496 18.61 35.33 38.29
C GLY A 496 19.33 34.56 37.19
N LEU A 497 18.57 33.88 36.32
CA LEU A 497 19.12 33.11 35.20
C LEU A 497 19.90 33.98 34.20
N THR A 498 19.41 35.17 33.92
CA THR A 498 20.08 36.12 33.03
C THR A 498 21.33 36.69 33.67
N SER A 499 21.27 37.11 34.94
CA SER A 499 22.43 37.60 35.68
C SER A 499 23.56 36.56 35.76
N ASP A 500 23.25 35.32 36.20
CA ASP A 500 24.25 34.25 36.33
C ASP A 500 24.93 33.91 34.99
N LYS A 501 24.17 33.96 33.88
CA LYS A 501 24.72 33.70 32.54
C LYS A 501 25.54 34.87 32.00
N LEU A 502 25.16 36.12 32.27
CA LEU A 502 25.94 37.29 31.87
C LEU A 502 27.34 37.29 32.52
N VAL A 503 27.43 36.87 33.79
CA VAL A 503 28.71 36.61 34.48
C VAL A 503 29.55 35.59 33.70
N GLY A 504 28.94 34.46 33.33
CA GLY A 504 29.61 33.36 32.62
C GLY A 504 30.07 33.71 31.19
N LEU A 505 29.36 34.61 30.51
CA LEU A 505 29.65 35.02 29.13
C LEU A 505 30.69 36.14 29.04
N PHE A 506 30.73 37.05 30.01
CA PHE A 506 31.55 38.26 29.95
C PHE A 506 32.66 38.34 31.01
N GLY A 507 32.70 37.39 31.97
CA GLY A 507 33.82 37.19 32.90
C GLY A 507 34.03 38.28 33.96
N ASP A 508 33.14 39.28 34.02
CA ASP A 508 33.27 40.42 34.92
C ASP A 508 31.95 40.70 35.64
N LYS A 509 31.97 40.59 36.98
CA LYS A 509 30.84 40.86 37.87
C LYS A 509 30.43 42.34 37.88
N SER A 510 31.25 43.22 37.32
CA SER A 510 30.92 44.66 37.22
C SER A 510 29.78 44.94 36.22
N LYS A 511 29.49 43.99 35.30
CA LYS A 511 28.46 44.08 34.25
C LYS A 511 27.15 43.35 34.57
N ASP A 512 27.04 42.75 35.75
CA ASP A 512 25.83 42.04 36.26
C ASP A 512 24.62 42.96 36.46
N ARG A 513 24.76 44.26 36.19
CA ARG A 513 23.82 45.30 36.59
C ARG A 513 22.70 45.60 35.62
N TYR A 514 22.65 44.96 34.44
CA TYR A 514 21.58 45.28 33.47
C TYR A 514 20.87 44.06 32.87
N PRO A 515 20.47 43.01 33.63
CA PRO A 515 19.53 42.01 33.12
C PRO A 515 18.24 42.65 32.57
N GLU A 516 17.86 43.84 33.05
CA GLU A 516 16.80 44.69 32.50
C GLU A 516 17.03 45.19 31.05
N SER A 517 18.28 45.17 30.56
CA SER A 517 18.64 45.55 29.17
C SER A 517 18.48 44.40 28.17
N TYR A 518 18.24 43.19 28.67
CA TYR A 518 18.03 41.99 27.86
C TYR A 518 16.53 41.68 27.80
N GLY A 519 16.06 41.45 26.58
CA GLY A 519 14.73 40.94 26.31
C GLY A 519 14.72 39.41 26.26
N TYR A 520 13.53 38.88 26.07
CA TYR A 520 13.29 37.45 25.91
C TYR A 520 12.39 37.20 24.70
N GLN A 521 12.45 36.00 24.13
CA GLN A 521 11.52 35.59 23.08
C GLN A 521 11.06 34.17 23.36
N SER A 522 9.75 33.96 23.35
CA SER A 522 9.18 32.62 23.54
C SER A 522 9.65 31.68 22.42
N GLU A 523 10.07 30.48 22.78
CA GLU A 523 10.42 29.40 21.84
C GLU A 523 9.37 28.28 21.82
N GLY A 524 8.27 28.44 22.59
CA GLY A 524 7.25 27.41 22.77
C GLY A 524 7.53 26.51 23.98
N ASP A 525 6.51 25.78 24.45
CA ASP A 525 6.58 24.85 25.60
C ASP A 525 7.18 25.45 26.90
N GLY A 526 7.01 26.76 27.10
CA GLY A 526 7.55 27.47 28.27
C GLY A 526 9.06 27.76 28.19
N LYS A 527 9.70 27.49 27.06
CA LYS A 527 11.09 27.86 26.77
C LYS A 527 11.19 29.28 26.24
N TYR A 528 12.32 29.92 26.50
CA TYR A 528 12.54 31.30 26.06
C TYR A 528 14.02 31.57 25.76
N SER A 529 14.25 32.31 24.70
CA SER A 529 15.58 32.73 24.25
C SER A 529 15.91 34.13 24.70
N LEU A 530 17.18 34.41 25.00
CA LEU A 530 17.65 35.74 25.35
C LEU A 530 17.83 36.62 24.09
N THR A 531 17.36 37.87 24.13
CA THR A 531 17.49 38.83 23.03
C THR A 531 18.09 40.16 23.47
N VAL A 532 18.78 40.86 22.56
CA VAL A 532 19.26 42.24 22.73
C VAL A 532 18.85 43.06 21.52
N GLY A 533 18.08 44.12 21.71
CA GLY A 533 17.56 44.93 20.60
C GLY A 533 16.74 44.12 19.57
N GLY A 534 16.09 43.02 20.01
CA GLY A 534 15.31 42.13 19.16
C GLY A 534 16.12 41.05 18.41
N VAL A 535 17.43 40.92 18.66
CA VAL A 535 18.27 39.88 18.04
C VAL A 535 18.65 38.81 19.07
N TYR A 536 18.54 37.53 18.68
CA TYR A 536 18.99 36.39 19.49
C TYR A 536 20.45 36.55 19.90
N LYS A 537 20.71 36.45 21.20
CA LYS A 537 22.08 36.24 21.65
C LYS A 537 22.48 34.81 21.33
N LYS A 538 23.69 34.63 20.78
CA LYS A 538 24.22 33.33 20.35
C LYS A 538 25.38 32.85 21.22
N ASP A 539 25.42 31.55 21.45
CA ASP A 539 26.53 30.83 22.10
C ASP A 539 27.84 30.91 21.32
N LYS A 540 28.93 30.43 21.94
CA LYS A 540 30.25 30.39 21.29
C LYS A 540 30.25 29.49 20.05
N GLN A 541 29.21 28.67 19.87
CA GLN A 541 28.99 27.76 18.77
C GLN A 541 28.01 28.33 17.70
N GLY A 542 27.42 29.51 17.93
CA GLY A 542 26.54 30.20 16.99
C GLY A 542 25.04 29.89 17.13
N HIS A 543 24.61 29.13 18.15
CA HIS A 543 23.20 28.82 18.42
C HIS A 543 22.53 29.87 19.32
N PRO A 544 21.23 30.17 19.16
CA PRO A 544 20.48 31.01 20.09
C PRO A 544 20.57 30.48 21.54
N TYR A 545 20.67 31.37 22.53
CA TYR A 545 20.65 30.95 23.95
C TYR A 545 19.22 30.76 24.46
N SER A 546 18.78 29.51 24.45
CA SER A 546 17.51 29.06 25.02
C SER A 546 17.59 28.77 26.53
N HIS A 547 16.46 28.92 27.22
CA HIS A 547 16.22 28.51 28.61
C HIS A 547 15.02 27.58 28.71
#